data_AF-A7SR33-F1
#
_entry.id   AF-A7SR33-F1
#
_cell.length_a   1.000
_cell.length_b   1.000
_cell.length_c   1.000
_cell.angle_alpha   90.00
_cell.angle_beta   90.00
_cell.angle_gamma   90.00
#
_symmetry.space_group_name_H-M   'P 1'
#
loop_
_entity.id
_entity.type
_entity.pdbx_description
1 polymer ?
#
loop_
_entity_poly.entity_id
_entity_poly.type
_entity_poly.pdbx_seq_one_letter_code
_entity_poly.pdbx_strand_id
1 'polypeptide(L)'
;LDMAGRIRRINFNDSHREDFPDTTPEQLPKIYEAYHELARMLSDPKFFIQHKLSPGEICAIDNDRMLHGRNGFEVNEFNSRRWLQQAYFDWDILLSKMKLLKENIR
;
A
#
# COMPACT_ATOMS: atom_id res chain seq x y z
N LEU A 1 1.26 -5.84 14.50
CA LEU A 1 1.84 -7.21 14.57
C LEU A 1 0.72 -8.18 14.92
N ASP A 2 0.89 -9.48 14.69
CA ASP A 2 0.02 -10.49 15.28
C ASP A 2 0.44 -10.83 16.72
N MET A 3 -0.29 -11.74 17.37
CA MET A 3 0.00 -12.18 18.75
C MET A 3 1.37 -12.87 18.91
N ALA A 4 1.98 -13.33 17.82
CA ALA A 4 3.31 -13.93 17.82
C ALA A 4 4.41 -12.91 17.47
N GLY A 5 4.09 -11.62 17.38
CA GLY A 5 5.06 -10.57 17.04
C GLY A 5 5.42 -10.50 15.55
N ARG A 6 4.70 -11.21 14.68
CA ARG A 6 4.98 -11.18 13.22
C ARG A 6 4.31 -9.99 12.56
N ILE A 7 4.92 -9.49 11.50
CA ILE A 7 4.32 -8.43 10.68
C ILE A 7 3.08 -9.01 9.98
N ARG A 8 1.92 -8.45 10.29
CA ARG A 8 0.62 -8.84 9.72
C ARG A 8 0.10 -7.84 8.69
N ARG A 9 0.27 -6.55 8.98
CA ARG A 9 -0.19 -5.43 8.17
C ARG A 9 0.76 -4.24 8.32
N ILE A 10 0.93 -3.47 7.26
CA ILE A 10 1.59 -2.16 7.27
C ILE A 10 0.50 -1.09 7.10
N ASN A 11 0.37 -0.19 8.09
CA ASN A 11 -0.51 0.98 7.99
C ASN A 11 0.37 2.22 7.80
N PHE A 12 0.47 2.71 6.58
CA PHE A 12 1.29 3.87 6.28
C PHE A 12 0.66 4.64 5.13
N ASN A 13 0.25 5.87 5.42
CA ASN A 13 -0.29 6.82 4.46
C ASN A 13 -0.01 8.23 4.99
N ASP A 14 1.07 8.84 4.51
CA ASP A 14 1.56 10.12 5.02
C ASP A 14 0.52 11.24 4.89
N SER A 15 -0.24 11.28 3.79
CA SER A 15 -1.23 12.34 3.53
C SER A 15 -2.48 12.26 4.39
N HIS A 16 -2.73 11.12 5.03
CA HIS A 16 -3.87 10.90 5.93
C HIS A 16 -3.42 10.58 7.35
N ARG A 17 -2.15 10.81 7.67
CA ARG A 17 -1.60 10.56 8.99
C ARG A 17 -2.01 11.71 9.92
N GLU A 18 -2.60 11.36 11.06
CA GLU A 18 -2.83 12.30 12.16
C GLU A 18 -1.59 12.41 13.07
N ASP A 19 -1.69 13.24 14.10
CA ASP A 19 -0.71 13.23 15.18
C ASP A 19 -0.65 11.85 15.85
N PHE A 20 0.43 11.55 16.58
CA PHE A 20 0.56 10.29 17.32
C PHE A 20 -0.17 10.46 18.67
N PRO A 21 -1.42 9.99 18.85
CA PRO A 21 -2.22 10.36 20.02
C PRO A 21 -1.74 9.68 21.31
N ASP A 22 -1.15 8.48 21.19
CA ASP A 22 -0.73 7.64 22.31
C ASP A 22 0.78 7.78 22.62
N THR A 23 1.33 9.00 22.50
CA THR A 23 2.75 9.29 22.73
C THR A 23 2.97 10.43 23.69
N THR A 24 4.13 10.45 24.36
CA THR A 24 4.61 11.62 25.10
C THR A 24 5.57 12.48 24.26
N PRO A 25 5.78 13.77 24.60
CA PRO A 25 6.75 14.63 23.91
C PRO A 25 8.16 14.06 23.86
N GLU A 26 8.57 13.33 24.89
CA GLU A 26 9.91 12.71 25.00
C GLU A 26 10.09 11.53 24.04
N GLN A 27 8.99 10.89 23.64
CA GLN A 27 8.99 9.76 22.70
C GLN A 27 8.97 10.22 21.24
N LEU A 28 8.42 11.41 20.95
CA LEU A 28 8.27 11.94 19.60
C LEU A 28 9.57 11.90 18.76
N PRO A 29 10.75 12.33 19.28
CA PRO A 29 11.97 12.31 18.48
C PRO A 29 12.31 10.91 17.94
N LYS A 30 12.15 9.87 18.78
CA LYS A 30 12.42 8.48 18.40
C LYS A 30 11.40 7.95 17.40
N ILE A 31 10.13 8.34 17.55
CA ILE A 31 9.06 7.97 16.62
C ILE A 31 9.35 8.58 15.24
N TYR A 32 9.68 9.87 15.18
CA TYR A 32 10.01 10.53 13.91
C TYR A 32 11.29 9.99 13.30
N GLU A 33 12.32 9.66 14.08
CA GLU A 33 13.52 8.99 13.58
C GLU A 33 13.19 7.67 12.88
N ALA A 34 12.40 6.80 13.52
CA ALA A 34 11.96 5.54 12.93
C ALA A 34 11.04 5.74 11.71
N TYR A 35 10.16 6.74 11.76
CA TYR A 35 9.26 7.10 10.66
C TYR A 35 10.05 7.57 9.44
N HIS A 36 11.04 8.44 9.63
CA HIS A 36 11.90 8.93 8.56
C HIS A 36 12.75 7.84 7.95
N GLU A 37 13.27 6.91 8.76
CA GLU A 37 14.01 5.76 8.24
C GLU A 37 13.12 4.86 7.39
N LEU A 38 11.89 4.59 7.84
CA LEU A 38 10.91 3.86 7.03
C LEU A 38 10.59 4.63 5.74
N ALA A 39 10.28 5.92 5.80
CA ALA A 39 9.99 6.74 4.62
C ALA A 39 11.17 6.77 3.62
N ARG A 40 12.41 6.83 4.13
CA ARG A 40 13.63 6.77 3.33
C ARG A 40 13.73 5.44 2.60
N MET A 41 13.48 4.31 3.30
CA MET A 41 13.42 3.00 2.67
C MET A 41 12.30 2.94 1.62
N LEU A 42 11.10 3.42 1.93
CA LEU A 42 9.96 3.47 1.02
C LEU A 42 10.15 4.43 -0.17
N SER A 43 11.20 5.24 -0.18
CA SER A 43 11.55 6.13 -1.29
C SER A 43 12.75 5.64 -2.09
N ASP A 44 13.41 4.56 -1.65
CA ASP A 44 14.56 3.98 -2.33
C ASP A 44 14.10 3.15 -3.54
N PRO A 45 14.49 3.51 -4.78
CA PRO A 45 14.05 2.82 -5.99
C PRO A 45 14.32 1.32 -6.03
N LYS A 46 15.28 0.81 -5.24
CA LYS A 46 15.57 -0.63 -5.17
C LYS A 46 14.40 -1.47 -4.63
N PHE A 47 13.46 -0.84 -3.92
CA PHE A 47 12.25 -1.50 -3.41
C PHE A 47 11.03 -1.31 -4.31
N PHE A 48 11.18 -0.68 -5.48
CA PHE A 48 10.06 -0.41 -6.38
C PHE A 48 9.90 -1.49 -7.43
N ILE A 49 8.65 -1.90 -7.63
CA ILE A 49 8.20 -2.53 -8.87
C ILE A 49 7.47 -1.45 -9.65
N GLN A 50 8.06 -0.98 -10.75
CA GLN A 50 7.47 0.05 -11.59
C GLN A 50 6.77 -0.59 -12.79
N HIS A 51 5.47 -0.34 -12.92
CA HIS A 51 4.67 -0.79 -14.04
C HIS A 51 3.70 0.31 -14.48
N LYS A 52 3.67 0.59 -15.79
CA LYS A 52 2.76 1.58 -16.37
C LYS A 52 1.52 0.86 -16.91
N LEU A 53 0.39 1.05 -16.23
CA LEU A 53 -0.89 0.51 -16.66
C LEU A 53 -1.36 1.11 -18.00
N SER A 54 -1.75 0.23 -18.90
CA SER A 54 -2.42 0.50 -20.17
C SER A 54 -3.95 0.42 -19.99
N PRO A 55 -4.74 1.03 -20.88
CA PRO A 55 -6.19 0.89 -20.86
C PRO A 55 -6.62 -0.59 -20.89
N GLY A 56 -7.48 -0.99 -19.95
CA GLY A 56 -7.95 -2.38 -19.82
C GLY A 56 -7.11 -3.27 -18.92
N GLU A 57 -5.91 -2.83 -18.50
CA GLU A 57 -5.10 -3.57 -17.55
C GLU A 57 -5.58 -3.38 -16.11
N ILE A 58 -5.49 -4.45 -15.32
CA ILE A 58 -5.86 -4.46 -13.90
C ILE A 58 -4.64 -4.85 -13.09
N CYS A 59 -4.37 -4.09 -12.03
CA CYS A 59 -3.41 -4.45 -11.01
C CYS A 59 -4.17 -4.77 -9.71
N ALA A 60 -3.99 -5.99 -9.20
CA ALA A 60 -4.51 -6.41 -7.90
C ALA A 60 -3.34 -6.48 -6.91
N ILE A 61 -3.50 -5.83 -5.76
CA ILE A 61 -2.46 -5.69 -4.74
C ILE A 61 -2.94 -6.19 -3.38
N ASP A 62 -2.04 -6.78 -2.63
CA ASP A 62 -2.24 -7.05 -1.20
C ASP A 62 -2.05 -5.72 -0.44
N ASN A 63 -3.15 -5.03 -0.15
CA ASN A 63 -3.12 -3.73 0.54
C ASN A 63 -2.67 -3.83 2.01
N ASP A 64 -2.62 -5.04 2.61
CA ASP A 64 -2.08 -5.20 3.96
C ASP A 64 -0.54 -5.25 3.95
N ARG A 65 0.07 -5.52 2.80
CA ARG A 65 1.51 -5.77 2.67
C ARG A 65 2.24 -4.80 1.74
N MET A 66 1.62 -4.45 0.63
CA MET A 66 2.23 -3.64 -0.42
C MET A 66 1.74 -2.19 -0.33
N LEU A 67 2.70 -1.27 -0.20
CA LEU A 67 2.44 0.13 -0.50
C LEU A 67 2.42 0.33 -2.01
N HIS A 68 1.65 1.32 -2.45
CA HIS A 68 1.54 1.67 -3.86
C HIS A 68 1.46 3.19 -4.01
N GLY A 69 1.93 3.66 -5.16
CA GLY A 69 1.96 5.07 -5.50
C GLY A 69 2.05 5.26 -7.01
N ARG A 70 2.25 6.50 -7.43
CA ARG A 70 2.45 6.84 -8.83
C ARG A 70 3.54 7.89 -8.97
N ASN A 71 4.25 7.85 -10.09
CA ASN A 71 5.13 8.95 -10.45
C ASN A 71 4.32 10.23 -10.71
N GLY A 72 4.99 11.38 -10.56
CA GLY A 72 4.46 12.66 -11.01
C GLY A 72 4.20 12.65 -12.51
N PHE A 73 3.22 13.42 -12.95
CA PHE A 73 2.94 13.64 -14.37
C PHE A 73 2.47 15.08 -14.57
N GLU A 74 2.74 15.62 -15.76
CA GLU A 74 2.27 16.93 -16.17
C GLU A 74 0.84 16.85 -16.71
N VAL A 75 0.04 17.87 -16.41
CA VAL A 75 -1.32 18.01 -16.93
C VAL A 75 -1.34 19.21 -17.88
N ASN A 76 -1.67 18.96 -19.13
CA ASN A 76 -1.85 19.92 -20.22
C ASN A 76 -3.09 19.52 -21.06
N GLU A 77 -3.44 20.37 -22.02
CA GLU A 77 -4.67 20.21 -22.82
C GLU A 77 -4.73 18.86 -23.56
N PHE A 78 -3.59 18.27 -23.93
CA PHE A 78 -3.48 17.05 -24.73
C PHE A 78 -3.33 15.75 -23.91
N ASN A 79 -2.87 15.83 -22.65
CA ASN A 79 -2.67 14.67 -21.77
C ASN A 79 -3.58 14.68 -20.52
N SER A 80 -4.68 15.45 -20.58
CA SER A 80 -5.63 15.68 -19.49
C SER A 80 -6.47 14.46 -19.05
N ARG A 81 -6.34 13.30 -19.72
CA ARG A 81 -7.24 12.17 -19.52
C ARG A 81 -6.51 10.95 -18.97
N ARG A 82 -6.52 10.81 -17.64
CA ARG A 82 -6.22 9.56 -16.94
C ARG A 82 -7.42 9.18 -16.09
N TRP A 83 -8.00 8.01 -16.35
CA TRP A 83 -9.11 7.47 -15.56
C TRP A 83 -8.72 6.09 -15.03
N LEU A 84 -8.96 5.88 -13.74
CA LEU A 84 -8.71 4.61 -13.05
C LEU A 84 -9.93 4.31 -12.19
N GLN A 85 -10.43 3.08 -12.27
CA GLN A 85 -11.46 2.57 -11.37
C GLN A 85 -10.82 1.63 -10.37
N GLN A 86 -11.23 1.75 -9.11
CA GLN A 86 -10.68 0.99 -8.00
C GLN A 86 -11.82 0.32 -7.24
N ALA A 87 -11.56 -0.88 -6.75
CA ALA A 87 -12.44 -1.64 -5.88
C ALA A 87 -11.60 -2.37 -4.84
N TYR A 88 -12.21 -2.67 -3.70
CA TYR A 88 -11.59 -3.41 -2.61
C TYR A 88 -12.38 -4.68 -2.32
N PHE A 89 -11.66 -5.69 -1.86
CA PHE A 89 -12.23 -6.95 -1.38
C PHE A 89 -11.59 -7.27 -0.03
N ASP A 90 -12.40 -7.83 0.87
CA ASP A 90 -11.87 -8.38 2.11
C ASP A 90 -11.14 -9.71 1.85
N TRP A 91 -10.11 -9.97 2.64
CA TRP A 91 -9.27 -11.16 2.50
C TRP A 91 -10.05 -12.46 2.69
N ASP A 92 -11.07 -12.48 3.54
CA ASP A 92 -11.91 -13.65 3.80
C ASP A 92 -12.73 -14.04 2.56
N ILE A 93 -13.28 -13.07 1.82
CA ILE A 93 -14.01 -13.28 0.56
C ILE A 93 -13.07 -13.92 -0.47
N LEU A 94 -11.87 -13.35 -0.63
CA LEU A 94 -10.87 -13.86 -1.57
C LEU A 94 -10.42 -15.28 -1.21
N LEU A 95 -10.06 -15.51 0.06
CA LEU A 95 -9.59 -16.81 0.54
C LEU A 95 -10.68 -17.89 0.45
N SER A 96 -11.93 -17.54 0.74
CA SER A 96 -13.09 -18.42 0.58
C SER A 96 -13.22 -18.89 -0.87
N LYS A 97 -13.19 -17.95 -1.84
CA LYS A 97 -13.25 -18.29 -3.26
C LYS A 97 -12.05 -19.13 -3.71
N MET A 98 -10.84 -18.80 -3.25
CA MET A 98 -9.63 -19.56 -3.57
C MET A 98 -9.70 -21.00 -3.06
N LYS A 99 -10.28 -21.25 -1.89
CA LYS A 99 -10.46 -22.61 -1.35
C LYS A 99 -11.33 -23.46 -2.29
N LEU A 100 -12.48 -22.93 -2.71
CA LEU A 100 -13.38 -23.61 -3.65
C LEU A 100 -12.70 -23.86 -5.01
N LEU A 101 -11.96 -22.88 -5.53
CA LEU A 101 -11.23 -23.04 -6.80
C LEU A 101 -10.16 -24.14 -6.71
N LYS A 102 -9.44 -24.25 -5.59
CA LYS A 102 -8.43 -25.30 -5.39
C LYS A 102 -9.03 -26.70 -5.36
N GLU A 103 -10.24 -26.86 -4.81
CA GLU A 103 -10.95 -28.13 -4.79
C GLU A 103 -11.37 -28.57 -6.21
N ASN A 104 -11.78 -27.62 -7.05
CA ASN A 104 -12.24 -27.87 -8.43
C ASN A 104 -11.12 -28.04 -9.47
N ILE A 105 -9.86 -27.79 -9.10
CA ILE A 105 -8.68 -27.94 -9.98
C ILE A 105 -7.97 -29.30 -9.76
N ARG A 106 -8.44 -30.12 -8.81
CA ARG A 106 -8.00 -31.51 -8.62
C ARG A 106 -8.82 -32.47 -9.47
#